data_AF-A0A242N468-F1
#
_entry.id   AF-A0A242N468-F1
#
_cell.length_a   1.000
_cell.length_b   1.000
_cell.length_c   1.000
_cell.angle_alpha   90.00
_cell.angle_beta   90.00
_cell.angle_gamma   90.00
#
_symmetry.space_group_name_H-M   'P 1'
#
loop_
_entity.id
_entity.type
_entity.pdbx_description
1 polymer ?
#
loop_
_entity_poly.entity_id
_entity_poly.type
_entity_poly.pdbx_seq_one_letter_code
_entity_poly.pdbx_strand_id
1 'polypeptide(L)' 'MLTLEHVTGDFCPACDEAFLDAAESRRTMVLMKEFNIKVNSEFADPAFILSVRKKLNLDQREAGEIFGGGTNAFSRY' A
#
# COMPACT_ATOMS: atom_id res chain seq x y z
N MET A 1 3.70 -5.83 14.88
CA MET A 1 2.95 -4.61 15.23
C MET A 1 3.79 -3.42 14.76
N LEU A 2 3.23 -2.54 13.91
CA LEU A 2 3.91 -1.30 13.49
C LEU A 2 3.54 -0.18 14.47
N THR A 3 4.54 0.58 14.91
CA THR A 3 4.35 1.83 15.65
C THR A 3 5.11 2.93 14.91
N LEU A 4 4.45 4.06 14.65
CA LEU A 4 5.08 5.23 14.05
C LEU A 4 5.48 6.17 15.19
N GLU A 5 6.78 6.26 15.43
CA GLU A 5 7.29 7.12 16.50
C GLU A 5 7.26 8.59 16.10
N HIS A 6 7.19 9.47 17.11
CA HIS A 6 7.32 10.91 16.96
C HIS A 6 6.29 11.55 16.01
N VAL A 7 5.07 11.02 15.95
CA VAL A 7 3.97 11.69 15.23
C VAL A 7 3.59 12.95 16.00
N THR A 8 3.63 14.10 15.32
CA THR A 8 3.28 15.41 15.89
C THR A 8 1.89 15.84 15.42
N GLY A 9 1.20 16.61 16.25
CA GLY A 9 -0.15 17.08 15.95
C GLY A 9 -0.92 17.45 17.20
N ASP A 10 -2.15 17.91 17.01
CA ASP A 10 -3.09 18.12 18.09
C ASP A 10 -3.89 16.83 18.32
N PHE A 11 -3.82 16.30 19.54
CA PHE A 11 -4.48 15.04 19.91
C PHE A 11 -5.58 15.29 20.94
N CYS A 12 -6.79 14.80 20.65
CA CYS A 12 -7.91 14.87 21.57
C CYS A 12 -7.79 13.76 22.64
N PRO A 13 -7.64 14.09 23.94
CA PRO A 13 -7.50 13.10 25.00
C PRO A 13 -8.80 12.36 25.32
N ALA A 14 -9.94 12.76 24.74
CA ALA A 14 -11.25 12.19 25.03
C ALA A 14 -11.72 11.15 23.99
N CYS A 15 -11.21 11.21 22.74
CA CYS A 15 -11.70 10.38 21.63
C CYS A 15 -10.63 9.91 20.64
N ASP A 16 -9.34 10.14 20.92
CA ASP A 16 -8.21 9.74 20.08
C ASP A 16 -8.15 10.40 18.69
N GLU A 17 -8.93 11.45 18.44
CA GLU A 17 -8.84 12.22 17.21
C GLU A 17 -7.52 13.00 17.14
N ALA A 18 -6.90 13.04 15.95
CA ALA A 18 -5.61 13.67 15.73
C ALA A 18 -5.65 14.60 14.51
N PHE A 19 -5.18 15.84 14.68
CA PHE A 19 -4.99 16.79 13.60
C PHE A 19 -3.49 16.99 13.34
N LEU A 20 -3.05 16.54 12.17
CA LEU A 20 -1.66 16.63 11.72
C LEU A 20 -1.54 17.77 10.71
N ASP A 21 -0.41 18.47 10.70
CA ASP A 21 -0.13 19.39 9.60
C ASP A 21 0.15 18.64 8.29
N ALA A 22 0.30 19.38 7.19
CA ALA A 22 0.51 18.78 5.88
C ALA A 22 1.84 18.00 5.75
N ALA A 23 2.88 18.41 6.47
CA ALA A 23 4.19 17.75 6.43
C ALA A 23 4.15 16.43 7.19
N GLU A 24 3.60 16.44 8.40
CA GLU A 24 3.47 15.27 9.25
C GLU A 24 2.47 14.26 8.67
N SER A 25 1.35 14.73 8.12
CA SER A 25 0.41 13.89 7.38
C SER A 25 1.10 13.14 6.23
N ARG A 26 1.92 13.85 5.44
CA ARG A 26 2.66 13.24 4.33
C ARG A 26 3.67 12.21 4.84
N ARG A 27 4.43 12.53 5.88
CA ARG A 27 5.42 11.63 6.49
C ARG A 27 4.75 10.36 6.98
N THR A 28 3.71 10.49 7.80
CA THR A 28 2.97 9.35 8.37
C THR A 28 2.36 8.48 7.27
N MET A 29 1.75 9.07 6.23
CA MET A 29 1.21 8.32 5.09
C MET A 29 2.27 7.56 4.29
N VAL A 30 3.47 8.13 4.12
CA VAL A 30 4.60 7.44 3.47
C VAL A 30 5.03 6.22 4.29
N LEU A 31 5.24 6.38 5.59
CA LEU A 31 5.66 5.28 6.48
C LEU A 31 4.61 4.15 6.52
N MET A 32 3.32 4.50 6.59
CA MET A 32 2.23 3.52 6.51
C MET A 32 2.25 2.77 5.17
N LYS A 33 2.49 3.48 4.05
CA LYS A 33 2.57 2.87 2.71
C LYS A 33 3.76 1.93 2.60
N GLU A 34 4.93 2.33 3.09
CA GLU A 34 6.14 1.49 3.09
C GLU A 34 5.93 0.20 3.88
N PHE A 35 5.30 0.29 5.06
CA PHE A 35 4.94 -0.89 5.82
C PHE A 35 3.95 -1.80 5.08
N ASN A 36 2.91 -1.22 4.47
CA ASN A 36 1.96 -2.00 3.65
C ASN A 36 2.64 -2.72 2.49
N ILE A 37 3.58 -2.07 1.80
CA ILE A 37 4.37 -2.69 0.73
C ILE A 37 5.18 -3.86 1.32
N LYS A 38 5.89 -3.65 2.42
CA LYS A 38 6.68 -4.69 3.08
C LYS A 38 5.84 -5.92 3.42
N VAL A 39 4.70 -5.73 4.08
CA VAL A 39 3.80 -6.84 4.45
C VAL A 39 3.29 -7.56 3.21
N ASN A 40 2.88 -6.85 2.16
CA ASN A 40 2.39 -7.49 0.94
C ASN A 40 3.50 -8.28 0.21
N SER A 41 4.73 -7.75 0.19
CA SER A 41 5.89 -8.41 -0.42
C SER A 41 6.30 -9.71 0.29
N GLU A 42 5.92 -9.91 1.56
CA GLU A 42 6.13 -11.19 2.26
C GLU A 42 5.22 -12.30 1.71
N PHE A 43 4.03 -11.96 1.20
CA PHE A 43 3.07 -12.94 0.65
C PHE A 43 3.18 -13.09 -0.85
N ALA A 44 3.47 -12.00 -1.57
CA ALA A 44 3.61 -12.02 -3.01
C ALA A 44 4.55 -10.90 -3.47
N ASP A 45 5.66 -11.27 -4.08
CA ASP A 45 6.62 -10.31 -4.63
C ASP A 45 6.02 -9.59 -5.86
N PRO A 46 5.81 -8.26 -5.79
CA PRO A 46 5.29 -7.49 -6.92
C PRO A 46 6.16 -7.60 -8.17
N ALA A 47 7.48 -7.68 -8.01
CA ALA A 47 8.40 -7.81 -9.15
C ALA A 47 8.21 -9.16 -9.85
N PHE A 48 8.02 -10.24 -9.08
CA PHE A 48 7.70 -11.56 -9.62
C PHE A 48 6.37 -11.55 -10.37
N ILE A 49 5.29 -11.02 -9.76
CA ILE A 49 3.96 -10.90 -10.40
C ILE A 49 4.07 -10.14 -11.73
N LEU A 50 4.77 -9.00 -11.72
CA LEU A 50 4.98 -8.18 -12.91
C LEU A 50 5.77 -8.94 -13.98
N SER A 51 6.81 -9.69 -13.59
CA SER A 51 7.64 -10.46 -14.52
C SER A 51 6.83 -11.58 -15.20
N VAL A 52 5.99 -12.30 -14.44
CA VAL A 52 5.15 -13.38 -14.96
C VAL A 52 4.07 -12.82 -15.88
N ARG A 53 3.39 -11.74 -15.50
CA ARG A 53 2.39 -11.08 -16.34
C ARG A 53 3.00 -10.65 -17.69
N LYS A 54 4.17 -10.02 -17.66
CA LYS A 54 4.90 -9.61 -18.88
C LYS A 54 5.34 -10.82 -19.71
N LYS A 55 5.81 -11.90 -19.07
CA LYS A 55 6.21 -13.15 -19.75
C LYS A 55 5.04 -13.82 -20.47
N LEU A 56 3.83 -13.68 -19.94
CA LEU A 56 2.59 -14.15 -20.55
C LEU A 56 1.99 -13.15 -21.57
N ASN A 57 2.63 -12.00 -21.76
CA ASN A 57 2.19 -10.92 -22.65
C ASN A 57 0.75 -10.42 -22.36
N LEU A 58 0.39 -10.35 -21.08
CA LEU A 58 -0.93 -9.90 -20.63
C LEU A 58 -0.87 -8.44 -20.17
N ASP A 59 -1.86 -7.63 -20.50
CA ASP A 59 -2.09 -6.34 -19.85
C ASP A 59 -2.68 -6.52 -18.42
N GLN A 60 -2.86 -5.43 -17.67
CA GLN A 60 -3.38 -5.51 -16.30
C GLN A 60 -4.85 -5.97 -16.24
N ARG A 61 -5.65 -5.58 -17.25
CA ARG A 61 -7.07 -5.91 -17.32
C ARG A 61 -7.24 -7.39 -17.69
N GLU A 62 -6.54 -7.86 -18.71
CA GLU A 62 -6.54 -9.27 -19.13
C GLU A 62 -6.10 -10.18 -17.97
N ALA A 63 -5.04 -9.79 -17.25
CA ALA A 63 -4.61 -10.52 -16.07
C ALA A 63 -5.69 -10.55 -14.97
N GLY A 64 -6.38 -9.44 -14.72
CA GLY A 64 -7.48 -9.37 -13.75
C GLY A 64 -8.73 -10.16 -14.17
N GLU A 65 -9.00 -10.29 -15.46
CA GLU A 65 -10.07 -11.12 -16.01
C GLU A 65 -9.74 -12.62 -15.92
N ILE A 66 -8.49 -13.01 -16.20
CA ILE A 66 -8.04 -14.41 -16.19
C ILE A 66 -7.82 -14.93 -14.77
N PHE A 67 -7.11 -14.17 -13.93
CA PHE A 67 -6.70 -14.61 -12.59
C PHE A 67 -7.65 -14.13 -11.48
N GLY A 68 -8.64 -13.29 -11.83
CA GLY A 68 -9.61 -12.72 -10.89
C GLY A 68 -9.10 -11.46 -10.17
N GLY A 69 -10.00 -10.84 -9.39
CA GLY A 69 -9.72 -9.59 -8.66
C GLY A 69 -10.14 -8.31 -9.40
N GLY A 70 -10.68 -8.43 -10.61
CA GLY A 70 -11.19 -7.32 -11.41
C GLY A 70 -10.09 -6.50 -12.12
N THR A 71 -10.50 -5.50 -12.89
CA THR A 71 -9.64 -4.78 -13.84
C THR A 71 -8.45 -4.03 -13.19
N ASN A 72 -8.51 -3.79 -11.89
CA ASN A 72 -7.49 -3.08 -11.12
C ASN A 72 -6.69 -3.99 -10.16
N ALA A 73 -6.81 -5.31 -10.26
CA ALA A 73 -6.07 -6.22 -9.38
C ALA A 73 -4.55 -6.08 -9.58
N PHE A 74 -4.12 -6.06 -10.84
CA PHE A 74 -2.70 -6.02 -11.22
C PHE A 74 -2.14 -4.59 -11.36
N SER A 75 -2.89 -3.55 -11.00
CA SER A 75 -2.37 -2.18 -10.90
C SER A 75 -1.76 -1.87 -9.51
N ARG A 76 -2.01 -2.76 -8.55
CA ARG A 76 -1.53 -2.66 -7.16
C ARG A 76 -0.14 -3.28 -6.95
N TYR A 77 0.38 -3.96 -7.98
CA TYR A 77 1.68 -4.63 -8.04
C TYR A 77 2.49 -4.06 -9.21
#